data_AF-A0A957R3K7-F1
#
_entry.id   AF-A0A957R3K7-F1
#
_cell.length_a   1.000
_cell.length_b   1.000
_cell.length_c   1.000
_cell.angle_alpha   90.00
_cell.angle_beta   90.00
_cell.angle_gamma   90.00
#
_symmetry.space_group_name_H-M   'P 1'
#
loop_
_entity.id
_entity.type
_entity.pdbx_description
1 polymer ?
#
loop_
_entity_poly.entity_id
_entity_poly.type
_entity_poly.pdbx_seq_one_letter_code
_entity_poly.pdbx_strand_id
1 'polypeptide(L)'
;RYIIMHATLMHDWPNARQYEGGGEVVYMSLGLRYGDHGPFAPEDDLSVAPHPLIASEQLFISYMLSNGGYGYIIKNESRDIHPEFIKLLRKHAPDFAALGLDVNSIQSRINI
;
A
#
# COMPACT_ATOMS: atom_id res chain seq x y z
N ARG A 1 7.42 21.36 1.22
CA ARG A 1 6.00 20.91 1.21
C ARG A 1 5.81 19.72 0.29
N TYR A 2 6.12 19.83 -1.02
CA TYR A 2 6.02 18.72 -1.97
C TYR A 2 6.78 17.45 -1.53
N ILE A 3 8.06 17.59 -1.17
CA ILE A 3 8.90 16.46 -0.75
C ILE A 3 8.31 15.74 0.48
N ILE A 4 7.92 16.50 1.51
CA ILE A 4 7.33 15.94 2.73
C ILE A 4 6.05 15.17 2.41
N MET A 5 5.15 15.75 1.61
CA MET A 5 3.90 15.10 1.19
C MET A 5 4.17 13.80 0.43
N HIS A 6 5.15 13.79 -0.48
CA HIS A 6 5.45 12.62 -1.31
C HIS A 6 6.22 11.53 -0.58
N ALA A 7 7.13 11.91 0.30
CA ALA A 7 7.92 10.97 1.10
C ALA A 7 7.16 10.40 2.31
N THR A 8 5.95 10.92 2.60
CA THR A 8 5.09 10.44 3.67
C THR A 8 3.76 9.94 3.08
N LEU A 9 2.70 10.74 3.15
CA LEU A 9 1.33 10.32 2.84
C LEU A 9 1.12 9.79 1.41
N MET A 10 1.70 10.42 0.37
CA MET A 10 1.48 9.94 -1.01
C MET A 10 2.22 8.65 -1.32
N HIS A 11 3.27 8.31 -0.57
CA HIS A 11 3.91 7.01 -0.66
C HIS A 11 3.15 5.98 0.17
N ASP A 12 2.91 6.33 1.44
CA ASP A 12 2.26 5.47 2.43
C ASP A 12 0.90 4.96 1.97
N TRP A 13 0.04 5.85 1.47
CA TRP A 13 -1.33 5.51 1.10
C TRP A 13 -1.45 4.40 0.05
N PRO A 14 -0.84 4.51 -1.15
CA PRO A 14 -0.90 3.45 -2.15
C PRO A 14 -0.09 2.22 -1.74
N ASN A 15 1.05 2.38 -1.06
CA ASN A 15 1.91 1.26 -0.71
C ASN A 15 1.29 0.34 0.35
N ALA A 16 0.76 0.92 1.43
CA ALA A 16 0.11 0.18 2.52
C ALA A 16 -1.16 -0.58 2.07
N ARG A 17 -1.72 -0.23 0.90
CA ARG A 17 -2.95 -0.81 0.36
C ARG A 17 -2.76 -1.70 -0.85
N GLN A 18 -1.52 -1.99 -1.24
CA GLN A 18 -1.26 -2.91 -2.37
C GLN A 18 -1.90 -4.28 -2.12
N TYR A 19 -1.90 -4.78 -0.89
CA TYR A 19 -2.52 -6.06 -0.57
C TYR A 19 -4.07 -6.01 -0.55
N GLU A 20 -4.68 -4.86 -0.23
CA GLU A 20 -6.14 -4.70 -0.28
C GLU A 20 -6.68 -4.86 -1.70
N GLY A 21 -5.93 -4.38 -2.71
CA GLY A 21 -6.29 -4.52 -4.12
C GLY A 21 -5.70 -5.77 -4.79
N GLY A 22 -4.41 -6.07 -4.55
CA GLY A 22 -3.63 -7.10 -5.24
C GLY A 22 -3.50 -8.43 -4.49
N GLY A 23 -4.10 -8.55 -3.30
CA GLY A 23 -4.15 -9.77 -2.50
C GLY A 23 -5.10 -10.84 -3.04
N GLU A 24 -5.88 -10.52 -4.08
CA GLU A 24 -6.76 -11.45 -4.79
C GLU A 24 -6.42 -11.43 -6.28
N VAL A 25 -5.71 -12.47 -6.75
CA VAL A 25 -5.12 -12.51 -8.10
C VAL A 25 -6.15 -12.50 -9.22
N VAL A 26 -7.31 -13.12 -8.99
CA VAL A 26 -8.41 -13.17 -9.97
C VAL A 26 -9.11 -11.82 -10.09
N TYR A 27 -9.23 -11.08 -8.99
CA TYR A 27 -9.75 -9.72 -8.98
C TYR A 27 -8.76 -8.72 -9.59
N MET A 28 -7.48 -8.80 -9.23
CA MET A 28 -6.43 -7.91 -9.72
C MET A 28 -5.10 -8.65 -9.89
N SER A 29 -4.56 -8.56 -11.10
CA SER A 29 -3.20 -8.99 -11.39
C SER A 29 -2.46 -7.97 -12.23
N LEU A 30 -1.13 -8.01 -12.16
CA LEU A 30 -0.27 -7.09 -12.92
C LEU A 30 -0.23 -7.39 -14.42
N GLY A 31 -0.82 -8.51 -14.85
CA GLY A 31 -0.93 -8.87 -16.25
C GLY A 31 -1.83 -10.09 -16.46
N LEU A 32 -2.43 -10.16 -17.64
CA LEU A 32 -3.25 -11.29 -18.08
C LEU A 32 -2.48 -12.13 -19.10
N ARG A 33 -2.77 -13.43 -19.15
CA ARG A 33 -2.34 -14.33 -20.23
C ARG A 33 -3.33 -14.30 -21.38
N TYR A 34 -2.92 -14.80 -22.54
CA TYR A 34 -3.76 -14.81 -23.74
C TYR A 34 -4.96 -15.79 -23.66
N GLY A 35 -5.06 -16.62 -22.63
CA GLY A 35 -6.17 -17.55 -22.41
C GLY A 35 -6.37 -18.59 -23.53
N ASP A 36 -7.31 -19.50 -23.33
CA ASP A 36 -7.71 -20.47 -24.36
C ASP A 36 -8.65 -19.82 -25.40
N HIS A 37 -9.33 -18.74 -25.02
CA HIS A 37 -10.34 -18.04 -25.83
C HIS A 37 -10.01 -16.57 -26.08
N GLY A 38 -8.78 -16.14 -25.78
CA GLY A 38 -8.34 -14.75 -25.82
C GLY A 38 -8.28 -14.10 -24.43
N PRO A 39 -7.75 -12.87 -24.33
CA PRO A 39 -7.52 -12.20 -23.04
C PRO A 39 -8.77 -11.61 -22.39
N PHE A 40 -9.89 -11.53 -23.12
CA PHE A 40 -11.17 -11.02 -22.63
C PHE A 40 -12.10 -12.19 -22.30
N ALA A 41 -11.82 -12.86 -21.19
CA ALA A 41 -12.63 -13.95 -20.67
C ALA A 41 -13.28 -13.58 -19.32
N PRO A 42 -14.29 -14.33 -18.86
CA PRO A 42 -14.79 -14.23 -17.50
C PRO A 42 -13.71 -14.43 -16.45
N GLU A 43 -13.90 -13.88 -15.25
CA GLU A 43 -12.94 -13.96 -14.14
C GLU A 43 -12.69 -15.40 -13.64
N ASP A 44 -13.64 -16.32 -13.84
CA ASP A 44 -13.49 -17.73 -13.50
C ASP A 44 -12.70 -18.53 -14.56
N ASP A 45 -12.34 -17.93 -15.69
CA ASP A 45 -11.41 -18.49 -16.67
C ASP A 45 -9.95 -18.34 -16.20
N LEU A 46 -9.49 -19.35 -15.46
CA LEU A 46 -8.12 -19.40 -14.95
C LEU A 46 -7.05 -19.53 -16.05
N SER A 47 -7.42 -19.77 -17.32
CA SER A 47 -6.45 -19.75 -18.43
C SER A 47 -5.91 -18.34 -18.71
N VAL A 48 -6.67 -17.30 -18.35
CA VAL A 48 -6.30 -15.88 -18.50
C VAL A 48 -5.55 -15.35 -17.27
N ALA A 49 -5.84 -15.85 -16.07
CA ALA A 49 -5.14 -15.45 -14.85
C ALA A 49 -3.64 -15.79 -14.90
N PRO A 50 -2.75 -15.10 -14.16
CA PRO A 50 -1.33 -15.44 -14.09
C PRO A 50 -1.06 -16.91 -13.74
N HIS A 51 0.02 -17.48 -14.26
CA HIS A 51 0.47 -18.81 -13.87
C HIS A 51 0.68 -18.88 -12.34
N PRO A 52 0.36 -19.99 -11.63
CA PRO A 52 0.44 -20.07 -10.17
C PRO A 52 1.76 -19.59 -9.56
N LEU A 53 2.89 -19.83 -10.23
CA LEU A 53 4.19 -19.31 -9.81
C LEU A 53 4.19 -17.77 -9.72
N ILE A 54 3.81 -17.09 -10.81
CA ILE A 54 3.75 -15.62 -10.89
C ILE A 54 2.67 -15.07 -9.95
N ALA A 55 1.53 -15.75 -9.87
CA ALA A 55 0.46 -15.40 -8.94
C ALA A 55 0.95 -15.42 -7.48
N SER A 56 1.71 -16.44 -7.09
CA SER A 56 2.27 -16.54 -5.74
C SER A 56 3.30 -15.46 -5.43
N GLU A 57 4.13 -15.08 -6.41
CA GLU A 57 5.08 -13.97 -6.29
C GLU A 57 4.35 -12.63 -6.11
N GLN A 58 3.30 -12.37 -6.89
CA GLN A 58 2.48 -11.16 -6.74
C GLN A 58 1.86 -11.07 -5.34
N LEU A 59 1.27 -12.15 -4.84
CA LEU A 59 0.68 -12.20 -3.50
C LEU A 59 1.73 -11.94 -2.43
N PHE A 60 2.90 -12.57 -2.55
CA PHE A 60 3.99 -12.37 -1.61
C PHE A 60 4.49 -10.92 -1.62
N ILE A 61 4.74 -10.34 -2.80
CA ILE A 61 5.28 -8.98 -2.95
C ILE A 61 4.28 -7.95 -2.41
N SER A 62 3.01 -8.03 -2.81
CA SER A 62 1.97 -7.09 -2.36
C SER A 62 1.77 -7.17 -0.83
N TYR A 63 1.78 -8.37 -0.25
CA TYR A 63 1.73 -8.53 1.20
C TYR A 63 2.95 -7.92 1.88
N MET A 64 4.15 -8.28 1.44
CA MET A 64 5.41 -7.83 2.04
C MET A 64 5.55 -6.30 1.98
N LEU A 65 5.25 -5.69 0.83
CA LEU A 65 5.34 -4.23 0.65
C LEU A 65 4.31 -3.51 1.52
N SER A 66 3.05 -3.99 1.58
CA SER A 66 2.01 -3.35 2.40
C SER A 66 2.19 -3.51 3.90
N ASN A 67 2.88 -4.56 4.35
CA ASN A 67 3.02 -4.90 5.78
C ASN A 67 4.43 -4.67 6.32
N GLY A 68 5.33 -4.10 5.52
CA GLY A 68 6.62 -3.62 6.00
C GLY A 68 6.43 -2.40 6.90
N GLY A 69 6.60 -2.58 8.22
CA GLY A 69 6.30 -1.52 9.18
C GLY A 69 7.52 -1.01 9.94
N TYR A 70 8.11 0.11 9.50
CA TYR A 70 9.12 0.84 10.28
C TYR A 70 9.23 2.30 9.85
N GLY A 71 9.35 3.21 10.83
CA GLY A 71 9.58 4.64 10.58
C GLY A 71 8.27 5.39 10.40
N TYR A 72 7.47 5.49 11.46
CA TYR A 72 6.20 6.20 11.46
C TYR A 72 6.37 7.61 12.04
N ILE A 73 5.64 8.59 11.52
CA ILE A 73 5.76 10.00 11.96
C ILE A 73 5.48 10.12 13.47
N ILE A 74 4.40 9.51 13.94
CA ILE A 74 3.94 9.65 15.33
C ILE A 74 4.80 8.85 16.31
N LYS A 75 5.25 7.65 15.92
CA LYS A 75 6.12 6.80 16.75
C LYS A 75 7.54 7.37 16.83
N ASN A 76 8.01 8.00 15.75
CA ASN A 76 9.30 8.68 15.68
C ASN A 76 10.45 7.79 16.16
N GLU A 77 10.50 6.55 15.68
CA GLU A 77 11.43 5.51 16.16
C GLU A 77 12.89 5.94 16.07
N SER A 78 13.24 6.67 15.01
CA SER A 78 14.59 7.19 14.77
C SER A 78 14.87 8.52 15.48
N ARG A 79 13.87 9.13 16.14
CA ARG A 79 13.95 10.41 16.86
C ARG A 79 14.44 11.58 16.00
N ASP A 80 14.18 11.54 14.71
CA ASP A 80 14.63 12.50 13.71
C ASP A 80 13.49 13.40 13.17
N ILE A 81 12.24 13.16 13.60
CA ILE A 81 11.08 13.98 13.23
C ILE A 81 10.90 15.16 14.18
N HIS A 82 10.73 16.36 13.61
CA HIS A 82 10.56 17.59 14.38
C HIS A 82 9.30 17.53 15.29
N PRO A 83 9.41 17.78 16.62
CA PRO A 83 8.30 17.62 17.56
C PRO A 83 7.04 18.43 17.22
N GLU A 84 7.20 19.63 16.67
CA GLU A 84 6.06 20.46 16.26
C GLU A 84 5.23 19.80 15.15
N PHE A 85 5.86 19.06 14.24
CA PHE A 85 5.13 18.35 13.19
C PHE A 85 4.27 17.24 13.79
N ILE A 86 4.81 16.48 14.75
CA ILE A 86 4.07 15.44 15.49
C ILE A 86 2.89 16.06 16.24
N LYS A 87 3.11 17.18 16.92
CA LYS A 87 2.06 17.90 17.66
C LYS A 87 0.93 18.37 16.74
N LEU A 88 1.27 18.97 15.61
CA LEU A 88 0.28 19.42 14.62
C LEU A 88 -0.51 18.24 14.05
N LEU A 89 0.16 17.14 13.70
CA LEU A 89 -0.50 15.95 13.17
C LEU A 89 -1.45 15.32 14.20
N ARG A 90 -1.03 15.22 15.47
CA ARG A 90 -1.90 14.75 16.57
C ARG A 90 -3.11 15.65 16.80
N LYS A 91 -2.92 16.97 16.71
CA LYS A 91 -4.02 17.94 16.86
C LYS A 91 -5.12 17.72 15.81
N HIS A 92 -4.74 17.34 14.59
CA HIS A 92 -5.65 17.09 13.48
C HIS A 92 -6.05 15.60 13.33
N ALA A 93 -5.65 14.73 14.26
CA ALA A 93 -6.00 13.31 14.21
C ALA A 93 -7.53 13.05 14.08
N PRO A 94 -8.43 13.81 14.75
CA PRO A 94 -9.87 13.64 14.54
C PRO A 94 -10.34 13.92 13.11
N ASP A 95 -9.74 14.91 12.44
CA ASP A 95 -10.09 15.28 11.06
C ASP A 95 -9.70 14.15 10.08
N PHE A 96 -8.55 13.50 10.31
CA PHE A 96 -8.12 12.34 9.53
C PHE A 96 -8.96 11.10 9.83
N ALA A 97 -9.30 10.86 11.10
CA ALA A 97 -10.13 9.73 11.50
C ALA A 97 -11.53 9.80 10.87
N ALA A 98 -12.10 10.99 10.72
CA ALA A 98 -13.36 11.20 10.01
C ALA A 98 -13.32 10.80 8.52
N LEU A 99 -12.12 10.72 7.93
CA LEU A 99 -11.87 10.24 6.57
C LEU A 99 -11.40 8.78 6.52
N GLY A 100 -11.39 8.08 7.66
CA GLY A 100 -10.92 6.69 7.75
C GLY A 100 -9.40 6.54 7.71
N LEU A 101 -8.62 7.59 8.00
CA LEU A 101 -7.16 7.52 8.11
C LEU A 101 -6.69 7.60 9.56
N ASP A 102 -5.87 6.63 9.98
CA ASP A 102 -5.16 6.68 11.25
C ASP A 102 -3.81 7.38 11.09
N VAL A 103 -3.63 8.53 11.77
CA VAL A 103 -2.34 9.25 11.73
C VAL A 103 -1.17 8.45 12.31
N ASN A 104 -1.43 7.41 13.11
CA ASN A 104 -0.39 6.53 13.63
C ASN A 104 0.16 5.56 12.58
N SER A 105 -0.55 5.34 11.47
CA SER A 105 -0.10 4.48 10.38
C SER A 105 0.74 5.23 9.34
N ILE A 106 0.82 6.55 9.38
CA ILE A 106 1.51 7.34 8.35
C ILE A 106 3.04 7.19 8.51
N GLN A 107 3.67 6.62 7.49
CA GLN A 107 5.13 6.53 7.40
C GLN A 107 5.82 7.90 7.26
N SER A 108 7.04 7.97 7.78
CA SER A 108 7.87 9.18 7.82
C SER A 108 8.82 9.30 6.62
N ARG A 109 9.01 8.22 5.84
CA ARG A 109 9.97 8.12 4.75
C ARG A 109 9.59 6.99 3.79
N ILE A 110 10.28 6.93 2.66
CA ILE A 110 10.19 5.83 1.69
C ILE A 110 11.29 4.83 2.01
N ASN A 111 10.94 3.72 2.64
CA ASN A 111 11.86 2.62 2.95
C ASN A 111 11.17 1.25 3.00
N ILE A 112 9.84 1.21 2.97
CA ILE A 112 9.04 0.13 2.40
C ILE A 112 7.61 0.60 2.19
#